data_AF-A0A2U1AWI5-F1
#
_entry.id   AF-A0A2U1AWI5-F1
#
_cell.length_a   1.000
_cell.length_b   1.000
_cell.length_c   1.000
_cell.angle_alpha   90.00
_cell.angle_beta   90.00
_cell.angle_gamma   90.00
#
_symmetry.space_group_name_H-M   'P 1'
#
loop_
_entity.id
_entity.type
_entity.pdbx_description
1 polymer ?
#
loop_
_entity_poly.entity_id
_entity_poly.type
_entity_poly.pdbx_seq_one_letter_code
_entity_poly.pdbx_strand_id
1 'polypeptide(L)'
;MKNISLSVIIGLLFSAIGTASLFLTRDPLMAAIWLSFGNGLILSNLRFNKPDAVGNMVASPIPKIRFYVGIALVVMAVVLLGVQVYMDMQQA
;
A
#
# COMPACT_ATOMS: atom_id res chain seq x y z
N MET A 1 -6.34 -22.22 -3.33
CA MET A 1 -5.33 -21.14 -3.42
C MET A 1 -6.03 -19.82 -3.09
N LYS A 2 -5.48 -19.02 -2.16
CA LYS A 2 -6.14 -17.84 -1.56
C LYS A 2 -6.62 -16.86 -2.65
N ASN A 3 -7.89 -16.43 -2.59
CA ASN A 3 -8.43 -15.32 -3.36
C ASN A 3 -7.80 -14.00 -2.89
N ILE A 4 -6.54 -13.76 -3.24
CA ILE A 4 -5.88 -12.48 -3.02
C ILE A 4 -6.43 -11.51 -4.06
N SER A 5 -7.02 -10.41 -3.62
CA SER A 5 -7.51 -9.38 -4.53
C SER A 5 -6.38 -8.77 -5.34
N LEU A 6 -6.63 -8.42 -6.60
CA LEU A 6 -5.68 -7.76 -7.50
C LEU A 6 -5.00 -6.55 -6.83
N SER A 7 -5.76 -5.75 -6.06
CA SER A 7 -5.24 -4.59 -5.33
C SER A 7 -4.13 -4.93 -4.32
N VAL A 8 -4.20 -6.10 -3.67
CA VAL A 8 -3.17 -6.55 -2.72
C VAL A 8 -1.91 -7.00 -3.47
N ILE A 9 -2.06 -7.64 -4.63
CA ILE A 9 -0.92 -8.02 -5.49
C ILE A 9 -0.19 -6.76 -5.96
N ILE A 10 -0.94 -5.78 -6.47
CA ILE A 10 -0.39 -4.48 -6.88
C ILE A 10 0.28 -3.81 -5.68
N GLY A 11 -0.37 -3.78 -4.52
CA GLY A 11 0.20 -3.17 -3.32
C GLY A 11 1.51 -3.81 -2.86
N LEU A 12 1.66 -5.13 -3.02
CA LEU A 12 2.91 -5.84 -2.74
C LEU A 12 4.01 -5.47 -3.74
N LEU A 13 3.69 -5.34 -5.02
CA LEU A 13 4.65 -4.90 -6.04
C LEU A 13 5.14 -3.47 -5.77
N PHE A 14 4.21 -2.54 -5.48
CA PHE A 14 4.56 -1.15 -5.12
C PHE A 14 5.43 -1.11 -3.85
N SER A 15 5.12 -1.94 -2.85
CA SER A 15 5.93 -2.03 -1.63
C SER A 15 7.33 -2.59 -1.89
N ALA A 16 7.45 -3.59 -2.77
CA ALA A 16 8.73 -4.14 -3.18
C ALA A 16 9.56 -3.11 -3.96
N ILE A 17 8.96 -2.37 -4.90
CA ILE A 17 9.62 -1.31 -5.67
C ILE A 17 10.08 -0.19 -4.73
N GLY A 18 9.24 0.27 -3.81
CA GLY A 18 9.60 1.31 -2.85
C GLY A 18 10.71 0.90 -1.89
N THR A 19 10.72 -0.38 -1.49
CA THR A 19 11.82 -0.93 -0.70
C THR A 19 13.11 -0.98 -1.54
N ALA A 20 13.02 -1.46 -2.78
CA ALA A 20 14.17 -1.52 -3.69
C ALA A 20 14.73 -0.13 -4.00
N SER A 21 13.87 0.88 -4.22
CA SER A 21 14.32 2.26 -4.47
C SER A 21 15.08 2.84 -3.27
N LEU A 22 14.64 2.55 -2.04
CA LEU A 22 15.34 2.97 -0.82
C LEU A 22 16.80 2.50 -0.82
N PHE A 23 17.05 1.26 -1.25
CA PHE A 23 18.40 0.68 -1.25
C PHE A 23 19.21 0.97 -2.52
N LEU A 24 18.56 1.06 -3.68
CA LEU A 24 19.22 1.21 -4.98
C LEU A 24 19.46 2.67 -5.36
N THR A 25 18.41 3.50 -5.36
CA THR A 25 18.52 4.90 -5.75
C THR A 25 18.88 5.80 -4.57
N ARG A 26 18.74 5.29 -3.34
CA ARG A 26 18.90 6.06 -2.09
C ARG A 26 18.03 7.31 -2.06
N ASP A 27 16.91 7.26 -2.77
CA ASP A 27 15.92 8.33 -2.81
C ASP A 27 14.81 8.01 -1.79
N PRO A 28 14.84 8.66 -0.61
CA PRO A 28 13.85 8.42 0.43
C PRO A 28 12.47 8.94 0.04
N LEU A 29 12.38 9.97 -0.81
CA LEU A 29 11.10 10.54 -1.24
C LEU A 29 10.38 9.58 -2.17
N MET A 30 11.08 9.08 -3.20
CA MET A 30 10.56 8.08 -4.11
C MET A 30 10.14 6.81 -3.34
N ALA A 31 11.01 6.32 -2.45
CA ALA A 31 10.68 5.16 -1.61
C ALA A 31 9.42 5.38 -0.77
N ALA A 32 9.27 6.56 -0.13
CA ALA A 32 8.11 6.89 0.69
C ALA A 32 6.81 6.92 -0.13
N ILE A 33 6.84 7.40 -1.38
CA ILE A 33 5.67 7.42 -2.28
C ILE A 33 5.23 5.98 -2.59
N TRP A 34 6.15 5.14 -3.07
CA TRP A 34 5.85 3.75 -3.45
C TRP A 34 5.39 2.91 -2.25
N LEU A 35 6.04 3.06 -1.09
CA LEU A 35 5.66 2.35 0.14
C LEU A 35 4.31 2.81 0.68
N SER A 36 3.98 4.11 0.59
CA SER A 36 2.69 4.63 1.03
C SER A 36 1.56 4.12 0.12
N PHE A 37 1.74 4.14 -1.21
CA PHE A 37 0.79 3.55 -2.15
C PHE A 37 0.61 2.05 -1.91
N GLY A 38 1.70 1.32 -1.81
CA GLY A 38 1.69 -0.14 -1.65
C GLY A 38 0.96 -0.58 -0.40
N ASN A 39 1.32 -0.01 0.75
CA ASN A 39 0.68 -0.32 2.03
C ASN A 39 -0.77 0.16 2.09
N GLY A 40 -1.09 1.28 1.43
CA GLY A 40 -2.46 1.78 1.30
C GLY A 40 -3.40 0.75 0.68
N LEU A 41 -2.98 0.19 -0.46
CA LEU A 41 -3.74 -0.82 -1.22
C LEU A 41 -3.85 -2.17 -0.49
N ILE A 42 -2.79 -2.58 0.22
CA ILE A 42 -2.79 -3.82 1.01
C ILE A 42 -3.78 -3.69 2.17
N LEU A 43 -3.70 -2.60 2.93
CA LEU A 43 -4.51 -2.43 4.14
C LEU A 43 -6.01 -2.30 3.84
N SER A 44 -6.37 -1.67 2.72
CA SER A 44 -7.76 -1.47 2.33
C SER A 44 -8.45 -2.72 1.78
N ASN A 45 -7.70 -3.74 1.33
CA ASN A 45 -8.25 -4.90 0.62
C ASN A 45 -7.88 -6.27 1.20
N LEU A 46 -6.83 -6.37 2.03
CA LEU A 46 -6.40 -7.66 2.59
C LEU A 46 -7.39 -8.16 3.64
N ARG A 47 -8.12 -9.21 3.28
CA ARG A 47 -9.05 -9.95 4.14
C ARG A 47 -8.35 -11.18 4.73
N PHE A 48 -8.56 -11.41 6.03
CA PHE A 48 -8.12 -12.64 6.68
C PHE A 48 -9.29 -13.62 6.74
N ASN A 49 -9.05 -14.89 6.46
CA ASN A 49 -10.06 -15.92 6.66
C ASN A 49 -10.06 -16.33 8.13
N LYS A 50 -11.25 -16.47 8.72
CA LYS A 50 -11.44 -17.02 10.07
C LYS A 50 -12.36 -18.24 9.99
N PRO A 51 -12.12 -19.28 10.79
CA PRO A 51 -13.04 -20.40 10.89
C PRO A 51 -14.35 -19.93 11.55
N ASP A 52 -15.49 -20.29 10.98
CA ASP A 52 -16.80 -20.12 11.63
C ASP A 52 -17.06 -21.22 12.67
N ALA A 53 -18.20 -21.15 13.38
CA ALA A 53 -18.60 -22.12 14.40
C ALA A 53 -18.80 -23.56 13.87
N VAL A 54 -18.89 -23.73 12.55
CA VAL A 54 -19.10 -24.98 11.81
C VAL A 54 -17.79 -25.48 11.18
N GLY A 55 -16.69 -24.71 11.30
CA GLY A 55 -15.37 -25.04 10.74
C GLY A 55 -15.13 -24.52 9.32
N ASN A 56 -16.04 -23.73 8.74
CA ASN A 56 -15.86 -23.18 7.40
C ASN A 56 -14.97 -21.93 7.43
N MET A 57 -14.06 -21.80 6.47
CA MET A 57 -13.17 -20.63 6.36
C MET A 57 -13.90 -19.46 5.68
N VAL A 58 -14.39 -18.51 6.47
CA VAL A 58 -15.11 -17.32 5.97
C VAL A 58 -14.18 -16.11 5.97
N ALA A 59 -14.26 -15.28 4.93
CA ALA A 59 -13.52 -14.03 4.84
C ALA A 59 -14.04 -13.03 5.89
N SER A 60 -13.19 -12.69 6.87
CA SER A 60 -13.56 -11.69 7.87
C SER A 60 -13.66 -10.29 7.25
N PRO A 61 -14.62 -9.46 7.72
CA PRO A 61 -14.73 -8.08 7.25
C PRO A 61 -13.46 -7.29 7.57
N ILE A 62 -13.12 -6.35 6.68
CA ILE A 62 -11.93 -5.51 6.87
C ILE A 62 -12.21 -4.54 8.02
N PRO A 63 -11.37 -4.51 9.07
CA PRO A 63 -11.51 -3.55 10.16
C PRO A 63 -11.52 -2.11 9.65
N LYS A 64 -12.48 -1.30 10.10
CA LYS A 64 -12.62 0.11 9.67
C LYS A 64 -11.31 0.90 9.83
N ILE A 65 -10.56 0.65 10.91
CA ILE A 65 -9.25 1.29 11.14
C ILE A 65 -8.25 1.03 10.00
N ARG A 66 -8.18 -0.20 9.48
CA ARG A 66 -7.26 -0.57 8.39
C ARG A 66 -7.67 0.10 7.09
N PHE A 67 -8.97 0.25 6.87
CA PHE A 67 -9.49 0.97 5.71
C PHE A 67 -9.14 2.47 5.76
N TYR A 68 -9.36 3.14 6.89
CA TYR A 68 -9.00 4.56 7.05
C TYR A 68 -7.49 4.79 6.95
N VAL A 69 -6.67 3.94 7.57
CA VAL A 69 -5.21 4.00 7.44
C VAL A 69 -4.80 3.76 5.99
N GLY A 70 -5.42 2.80 5.31
CA GLY A 70 -5.16 2.54 3.90
C GLY A 70 -5.42 3.78 3.02
N ILE A 71 -6.55 4.45 3.22
CA ILE A 71 -6.87 5.71 2.52
C ILE A 71 -5.86 6.81 2.87
N ALA A 72 -5.55 6.99 4.16
CA ALA A 72 -4.62 8.03 4.60
C ALA A 72 -3.23 7.86 3.93
N LEU A 73 -2.75 6.63 3.79
CA LEU A 73 -1.49 6.33 3.10
C LEU A 73 -1.56 6.65 1.60
N VAL A 74 -2.68 6.37 0.93
CA VAL A 74 -2.85 6.75 -0.48
C VAL A 74 -2.86 8.27 -0.64
N VAL A 75 -3.57 9.00 0.23
CA VAL A 75 -3.57 10.47 0.21
C VAL A 75 -2.17 11.03 0.48
N MET A 76 -1.44 10.47 1.45
CA MET A 76 -0.05 10.86 1.73
C MET A 76 0.84 10.64 0.50
N ALA A 77 0.69 9.52 -0.20
CA ALA A 77 1.46 9.24 -1.40
C ALA A 77 1.23 10.27 -2.52
N VAL A 78 -0.02 10.74 -2.67
CA VAL A 78 -0.36 11.81 -3.63
C VAL A 78 0.29 13.14 -3.23
N VAL A 79 0.29 13.48 -1.94
CA VAL A 79 0.97 14.69 -1.44
C VAL A 79 2.48 14.61 -1.70
N LEU A 80 3.11 13.49 -1.37
CA LEU A 80 4.54 13.28 -1.58
C LEU A 80 4.92 13.31 -3.07
N LEU A 81 4.07 12.76 -3.95
CA LEU A 81 4.25 12.86 -5.40
C LEU A 81 4.23 14.32 -5.85
N GLY A 82 3.30 15.13 -5.33
CA GLY A 82 3.27 16.56 -5.60
C GLY A 82 4.55 17.29 -5.16
N VAL A 83 5.10 16.92 -3.99
CA VAL A 83 6.40 17.43 -3.51
C VAL A 83 7.53 17.03 -4.45
N GLN A 84 7.56 15.77 -4.91
CA GLN A 84 8.57 15.30 -5.86
C GLN A 84 8.53 16.11 -7.16
N VAL A 85 7.35 16.26 -7.77
CA VAL A 85 7.18 17.05 -8.99
C VAL A 85 7.63 18.49 -8.79
N TYR A 86 7.31 19.11 -7.65
CA TYR A 86 7.76 20.47 -7.34
C TYR A 86 9.30 20.57 -7.23
N MET A 87 9.94 19.60 -6.57
CA MET A 87 11.40 19.54 -6.49
C MET A 87 12.05 19.34 -7.85
N ASP A 88 11.50 18.45 -8.68
CA ASP A 88 11.99 18.20 -10.04
C ASP A 88 11.91 19.48 -10.90
N MET A 89 10.86 20.29 -10.73
CA MET A 89 10.74 21.59 -11.40
C MET A 89 11.75 22.64 -10.94
N GLN A 90 12.22 22.59 -9.68
CA GLN A 90 13.25 23.52 -9.19
C GLN A 90 14.66 23.14 -9.64
N GLN A 91 14.87 21.87 -9.97
CA GLN A 91 16.17 21.34 -10.42
C GLN A 91 16.36 21.46 -11.94
N ALA A 92 15.31 21.80 -12.68
CA ALA A 92 15.30 22.08 -14.11
C ALA A 92 15.60 23.57 -14.40
#